data_AF-A0A7X8AXS8-F1
#
_entry.id   AF-A0A7X8AXS8-F1
#
_cell.length_a   1.000
_cell.length_b   1.000
_cell.length_c   1.000
_cell.angle_alpha   90.00
_cell.angle_beta   90.00
_cell.angle_gamma   90.00
#
_symmetry.space_group_name_H-M   'P 1'
#
loop_
_entity.id
_entity.type
_entity.pdbx_description
1 polymer ?
#
loop_
_entity_poly.entity_id
_entity_poly.type
_entity_poly.pdbx_seq_one_letter_code
_entity_poly.pdbx_strand_id
1 'polypeptide(L)'
;LKRRMKNIRLSSQRVYETGRTLQKMARELEGLFIPAHVFTPFKSLYGRGVQKSLAEVLDPEKIDAIELGLSSDTHMADNVKELHRYTYLTNSDSHSLLKIGREYQKIKLKDVNFQEFAFSLRGQGGRGIVANYGMDPRLGKYYRTVCQSCFRPAPFEAQHCPVCHSPRIVNGVYDRIQQLKSERTERPKRPPYIYQVPLEYIPGLGKKTRERLLLKFGTEMNVIHHASYEQLLGVVSEKIAASIIAMRNGKVAIDAGGGGKYGRVIE
;
A
#
# COMPACT_ATOMS: atom_id res chain seq x y z
N LEU A 1 1.51 -22.27 18.83
CA LEU A 1 2.53 -21.24 18.48
C LEU A 1 3.87 -21.41 19.20
N LYS A 2 3.96 -21.62 20.53
CA LYS A 2 5.26 -21.73 21.26
C LYS A 2 6.27 -22.74 20.69
N ARG A 3 5.83 -23.87 20.12
CA ARG A 3 6.72 -24.86 19.44
C ARG A 3 7.14 -24.47 18.03
N ARG A 4 6.50 -23.45 17.44
CA ARG A 4 6.64 -23.04 16.03
C ARG A 4 7.16 -21.60 15.90
N MET A 5 7.40 -20.91 17.01
CA MET A 5 7.89 -19.53 17.11
C MET A 5 8.80 -19.39 18.32
N LYS A 6 9.92 -18.67 18.17
CA LYS A 6 10.87 -18.46 19.27
C LYS A 6 10.34 -17.51 20.34
N ASN A 7 9.69 -16.41 19.94
CA ASN A 7 9.10 -15.44 20.87
C ASN A 7 7.72 -14.99 20.39
N ILE A 8 6.70 -15.35 21.16
CA ILE A 8 5.29 -15.04 20.88
C ILE A 8 4.90 -13.60 21.23
N ARG A 9 5.77 -12.82 21.89
CA ARG A 9 5.53 -11.43 22.28
C ARG A 9 6.10 -10.41 21.30
N LEU A 10 6.90 -10.85 20.33
CA LEU A 10 7.47 -9.98 19.30
C LEU A 10 6.58 -9.98 18.06
N SER A 11 6.28 -8.79 17.53
CA SER A 11 5.59 -8.63 16.25
C SER A 11 6.46 -9.16 15.09
N SER A 12 5.81 -9.73 14.07
CA SER A 12 6.42 -10.16 12.80
C SER A 12 7.53 -11.24 12.88
N GLN A 13 7.48 -12.12 13.89
CA GLN A 13 8.39 -13.25 13.96
C GLN A 13 8.09 -14.32 12.89
N ARG A 14 9.15 -15.01 12.44
CA ARG A 14 9.00 -16.19 11.59
C ARG A 14 8.27 -17.29 12.36
N VAL A 15 7.16 -17.75 11.77
CA VAL A 15 6.45 -18.95 12.20
C VAL A 15 6.86 -20.11 11.29
N TYR A 16 7.26 -21.23 11.88
CA TYR A 16 7.54 -22.47 11.15
C TYR A 16 6.24 -23.27 11.00
N GLU A 17 5.39 -22.85 10.06
CA GLU A 17 4.09 -23.44 9.77
C GLU A 17 3.61 -23.07 8.36
N THR A 18 2.67 -23.83 7.78
CA THR A 18 2.04 -23.49 6.50
C THR A 18 0.94 -22.43 6.63
N GLY A 19 0.71 -21.66 5.57
CA GLY A 19 -0.38 -20.68 5.53
C GLY A 19 -1.76 -21.31 5.75
N ARG A 20 -2.03 -22.48 5.14
CA ARG A 20 -3.31 -23.20 5.29
C ARG A 20 -3.59 -23.64 6.73
N THR A 21 -2.58 -24.12 7.47
CA THR A 21 -2.75 -24.43 8.89
C THR A 21 -3.10 -23.18 9.68
N LEU A 22 -2.43 -22.06 9.41
CA LEU A 22 -2.73 -20.78 10.08
C LEU A 22 -4.15 -20.28 9.76
N GLN A 23 -4.62 -20.44 8.52
CA GLN A 23 -6.00 -20.13 8.13
C GLN A 23 -7.02 -20.98 8.90
N LYS A 24 -6.77 -22.29 9.03
CA LYS A 24 -7.63 -23.18 9.82
C LYS A 24 -7.71 -22.72 11.28
N MET A 25 -6.56 -22.49 11.90
CA MET A 25 -6.48 -22.05 13.29
C MET A 25 -7.14 -20.68 13.52
N ALA A 26 -6.94 -19.73 12.61
CA ALA A 26 -7.58 -18.42 12.70
C ALA A 26 -9.11 -18.56 12.73
N ARG A 27 -9.67 -19.40 11.85
CA ARG A 27 -11.12 -19.65 11.82
C ARG A 27 -11.66 -20.37 13.03
N GLU A 28 -10.95 -21.39 13.54
CA GLU A 28 -11.33 -22.09 14.78
C GLU A 28 -11.38 -21.16 15.99
N LEU A 29 -10.64 -20.05 15.94
CA LEU A 29 -10.59 -19.01 16.96
C LEU A 29 -11.44 -17.77 16.60
N GLU A 30 -12.32 -17.88 15.60
CA GLU A 30 -13.19 -16.79 15.12
C GLU A 30 -12.42 -15.53 14.67
N GLY A 31 -11.15 -15.70 14.31
CA GLY A 31 -10.27 -14.65 13.80
C GLY A 31 -10.44 -14.41 12.30
N LEU A 32 -9.90 -13.27 11.87
CA LEU A 32 -9.82 -12.88 10.45
C LEU A 32 -8.45 -13.25 9.89
N PHE A 33 -8.41 -13.71 8.63
CA PHE A 33 -7.17 -14.00 7.92
C PHE A 33 -7.03 -13.07 6.71
N ILE A 34 -6.05 -12.17 6.80
CA ILE A 34 -5.78 -11.14 5.80
C ILE A 34 -4.31 -11.23 5.40
N PRO A 35 -4.01 -11.65 4.16
CA PRO A 35 -2.67 -11.53 3.61
C PRO A 35 -2.18 -10.08 3.62
N ALA A 36 -1.08 -9.83 4.34
CA ALA A 36 -0.46 -8.52 4.46
C ALA A 36 0.29 -8.13 3.18
N HIS A 37 0.24 -6.84 2.83
CA HIS A 37 1.04 -6.16 1.81
C HIS A 37 1.47 -7.05 0.62
N VAL A 38 0.48 -7.58 -0.11
CA VAL A 38 0.65 -8.78 -0.97
C VAL A 38 1.59 -8.60 -2.16
N PHE A 39 1.93 -7.37 -2.53
CA PHE A 39 2.77 -7.04 -3.68
C PHE A 39 4.20 -6.61 -3.33
N THR A 40 4.54 -6.43 -2.04
CA THR A 40 5.88 -5.98 -1.63
C THR A 40 6.96 -6.94 -2.16
N PRO A 41 8.09 -6.48 -2.74
CA PRO A 41 9.07 -7.38 -3.38
C PRO A 41 9.72 -8.44 -2.49
N PHE A 42 9.60 -8.27 -1.16
CA PHE A 42 10.19 -9.15 -0.17
C PHE A 42 9.11 -9.58 0.83
N LYS A 43 9.11 -10.85 1.22
CA LYS A 43 8.21 -11.41 2.25
C LYS A 43 6.72 -11.15 1.99
N SER A 44 6.31 -11.08 0.73
CA SER A 44 4.90 -11.04 0.33
C SER A 44 4.56 -12.25 -0.55
N LEU A 45 3.25 -12.45 -0.77
CA LEU A 45 2.75 -13.53 -1.61
C LEU A 45 3.18 -13.32 -3.08
N TYR A 46 2.69 -12.29 -3.76
CA TYR A 46 3.02 -12.12 -5.19
C TYR A 46 4.46 -11.72 -5.46
N GLY A 47 5.15 -11.13 -4.49
CA GLY A 47 6.56 -10.79 -4.62
C GLY A 47 7.47 -12.01 -4.60
N ARG A 48 7.21 -12.99 -3.72
CA ARG A 48 8.10 -14.15 -3.51
C ARG A 48 7.42 -15.45 -3.08
N GLY A 49 6.22 -15.38 -2.48
CA GLY A 49 5.54 -16.53 -1.89
C GLY A 49 4.75 -17.39 -2.87
N VAL A 50 4.39 -16.85 -4.04
CA VAL A 50 3.64 -17.56 -5.10
C VAL A 50 4.16 -17.20 -6.48
N GLN A 51 4.00 -18.11 -7.44
CA GLN A 51 4.36 -17.88 -8.84
C GLN A 51 3.27 -17.12 -9.59
N LYS A 52 1.99 -17.46 -9.38
CA LYS A 52 0.85 -16.86 -10.09
C LYS A 52 -0.39 -16.67 -9.22
N SER A 53 -0.65 -17.57 -8.27
CA SER A 53 -1.92 -17.55 -7.52
C SER A 53 -1.74 -17.71 -6.02
N LEU A 54 -2.57 -17.00 -5.24
CA LEU A 54 -2.67 -17.19 -3.79
C LEU A 54 -3.02 -18.63 -3.42
N ALA A 55 -3.75 -19.34 -4.30
CA ALA A 55 -4.17 -20.72 -4.10
C ALA A 55 -2.99 -21.71 -4.04
N GLU A 56 -1.78 -21.33 -4.44
CA GLU A 56 -0.58 -22.17 -4.30
C GLU A 56 -0.26 -22.45 -2.83
N VAL A 57 -0.48 -21.47 -1.95
CA VAL A 57 -0.05 -21.56 -0.53
C VAL A 57 -1.17 -21.27 0.47
N LEU A 58 -2.31 -20.76 0.02
CA LEU A 58 -3.48 -20.45 0.83
C LEU A 58 -4.74 -21.12 0.27
N ASP A 59 -5.75 -21.27 1.12
CA ASP A 59 -7.13 -21.54 0.73
C ASP A 59 -7.85 -20.21 0.43
N PRO A 60 -8.26 -19.94 -0.83
CA PRO A 60 -8.97 -18.72 -1.21
C PRO A 60 -10.25 -18.48 -0.41
N GLU A 61 -10.97 -19.53 -0.03
CA GLU A 61 -12.23 -19.40 0.73
C GLU A 61 -11.99 -18.97 2.17
N LYS A 62 -10.75 -19.05 2.66
CA LYS A 62 -10.32 -18.66 4.01
C LYS A 62 -9.52 -17.36 4.03
N ILE A 63 -9.75 -16.47 3.07
CA ILE A 63 -9.20 -15.11 3.03
C ILE A 63 -10.36 -14.13 3.19
N ASP A 64 -10.31 -13.29 4.23
CA ASP A 64 -11.38 -12.33 4.54
C ASP A 64 -11.23 -10.99 3.81
N ALA A 65 -9.99 -10.58 3.55
CA ALA A 65 -9.64 -9.39 2.78
C ALA A 65 -8.18 -9.49 2.31
N ILE A 66 -7.74 -8.52 1.50
CA ILE A 66 -6.36 -8.41 1.02
C ILE A 66 -5.81 -7.05 1.40
N GLU A 67 -4.62 -7.01 2.01
CA GLU A 67 -3.90 -5.77 2.21
C GLU A 67 -2.98 -5.49 1.02
N LEU A 68 -3.17 -4.33 0.39
CA LEU A 68 -2.38 -3.91 -0.77
C LEU A 68 -0.93 -3.60 -0.37
N GLY A 69 -0.78 -2.78 0.67
CA GLY A 69 0.48 -2.25 1.16
C GLY A 69 1.08 -1.17 0.26
N LEU A 70 2.21 -0.61 0.74
CA LEU A 70 2.85 0.62 0.24
C LEU A 70 3.31 0.62 -1.22
N SER A 71 3.22 -0.53 -1.91
CA SER A 71 3.81 -0.71 -3.25
C SER A 71 2.76 -0.89 -4.35
N SER A 72 1.47 -0.75 -4.01
CA SER A 72 0.38 -0.94 -4.96
C SER A 72 -0.87 -0.19 -4.54
N ASP A 73 -1.66 0.24 -5.51
CA ASP A 73 -2.99 0.79 -5.30
C ASP A 73 -4.07 -0.16 -5.83
N THR A 74 -5.33 0.25 -5.68
CA THR A 74 -6.49 -0.51 -6.16
C THR A 74 -6.43 -0.77 -7.67
N HIS A 75 -5.97 0.19 -8.47
CA HIS A 75 -5.90 0.06 -9.92
C HIS A 75 -4.86 -0.95 -10.38
N MET A 76 -3.72 -1.00 -9.69
CA MET A 76 -2.69 -2.01 -9.89
C MET A 76 -3.23 -3.39 -9.51
N ALA A 77 -3.78 -3.54 -8.31
CA ALA A 77 -4.27 -4.82 -7.80
C ALA A 77 -5.41 -5.41 -8.66
N ASP A 78 -6.31 -4.58 -9.18
CA ASP A 78 -7.41 -5.02 -10.04
C ASP A 78 -6.99 -5.58 -11.42
N ASN A 79 -5.70 -5.55 -11.77
CA ASN A 79 -5.20 -6.31 -12.92
C ASN A 79 -5.11 -7.82 -12.64
N VAL A 80 -5.17 -8.25 -11.37
CA VAL A 80 -5.10 -9.64 -10.95
C VAL A 80 -6.51 -10.14 -10.62
N LYS A 81 -7.10 -10.94 -11.52
CA LYS A 81 -8.53 -11.32 -11.45
C LYS A 81 -8.91 -12.06 -10.16
N GLU A 82 -8.03 -12.93 -9.64
CA GLU A 82 -8.34 -13.65 -8.40
C GLU A 82 -8.56 -12.73 -7.20
N LEU A 83 -8.09 -11.48 -7.25
CA LEU A 83 -8.28 -10.49 -6.19
C LEU A 83 -9.64 -9.78 -6.23
N HIS A 84 -10.42 -9.96 -7.31
CA HIS A 84 -11.71 -9.29 -7.50
C HIS A 84 -12.74 -9.69 -6.43
N ARG A 85 -12.61 -10.87 -5.86
CA ARG A 85 -13.52 -11.40 -4.83
C ARG A 85 -13.26 -10.87 -3.42
N TYR A 86 -12.15 -10.18 -3.18
CA TYR A 86 -11.77 -9.71 -1.86
C TYR A 86 -11.97 -8.20 -1.71
N THR A 87 -12.27 -7.78 -0.49
CA THR A 87 -12.17 -6.39 -0.07
C THR A 87 -10.71 -5.99 0.09
N TYR A 88 -10.36 -4.76 -0.31
CA TYR A 88 -9.01 -4.23 -0.18
C TYR A 88 -8.85 -3.37 1.07
N LEU A 89 -7.73 -3.58 1.75
CA LEU A 89 -7.26 -2.80 2.89
C LEU A 89 -5.93 -2.12 2.56
N THR A 90 -5.72 -0.97 3.18
CA THR A 90 -4.54 -0.13 2.98
C THR A 90 -4.07 0.29 4.35
N ASN A 91 -3.13 -0.46 4.92
CA ASN A 91 -2.68 -0.26 6.30
C ASN A 91 -1.23 0.21 6.33
N SER A 92 -0.91 1.08 7.29
CA SER A 92 0.40 1.73 7.36
C SER A 92 1.61 0.81 7.57
N ASP A 93 1.45 -0.40 8.13
CA ASP A 93 2.56 -1.23 8.62
C ASP A 93 3.59 -0.40 9.43
N SER A 94 3.06 0.33 10.42
CA SER A 94 3.82 1.37 11.10
C SER A 94 4.83 0.80 12.09
N HIS A 95 6.06 1.29 11.97
CA HIS A 95 7.19 0.98 12.87
C HIS A 95 7.74 2.24 13.57
N SER A 96 7.03 3.37 13.44
CA SER A 96 7.34 4.63 14.12
C SER A 96 6.10 5.51 14.20
N LEU A 97 6.01 6.39 15.20
CA LEU A 97 4.85 7.27 15.36
C LEU A 97 4.55 8.10 14.11
N LEU A 98 5.59 8.61 13.45
CA LEU A 98 5.47 9.42 12.23
C LEU A 98 4.88 8.65 11.03
N LYS A 99 4.92 7.32 11.05
CA LYS A 99 4.42 6.47 9.95
C LYS A 99 2.99 5.96 10.19
N ILE A 100 2.41 6.20 11.36
CA ILE A 100 1.02 5.82 11.65
C ILE A 100 0.10 6.56 10.69
N GLY A 101 -0.83 5.85 10.06
CA GLY A 101 -1.82 6.45 9.16
C GLY A 101 -1.28 6.88 7.79
N ARG A 102 -0.03 6.54 7.42
CA ARG A 102 0.46 6.75 6.04
C ARG A 102 -0.30 5.94 4.99
N GLU A 103 -1.02 4.91 5.42
CA GLU A 103 -2.13 4.27 4.71
C GLU A 103 -3.21 3.92 5.74
N TYR A 104 -4.48 4.11 5.36
CA TYR A 104 -5.65 3.76 6.17
C TYR A 104 -6.89 3.59 5.28
N GLN A 105 -8.03 3.27 5.86
CA GLN A 105 -9.31 3.23 5.17
C GLN A 105 -10.39 3.95 5.98
N LYS A 106 -11.35 4.56 5.28
CA LYS A 106 -12.61 5.01 5.86
C LYS A 106 -13.60 3.84 5.81
N ILE A 107 -14.12 3.45 6.96
CA ILE A 107 -15.02 2.29 7.08
C ILE A 107 -16.41 2.77 7.53
N LYS A 108 -17.45 2.28 6.86
CA LYS A 108 -18.84 2.43 7.30
C LYS A 108 -19.21 1.24 8.17
N LEU A 109 -19.43 1.51 9.45
CA LEU A 109 -19.82 0.53 10.48
C LEU A 109 -21.13 0.96 11.12
N LYS A 110 -21.88 0.01 11.69
CA LYS A 110 -22.99 0.35 12.59
C LYS A 110 -22.45 0.78 13.96
N ASP A 111 -21.49 0.04 14.48
CA ASP A 111 -20.85 0.25 15.78
C ASP A 111 -19.33 -0.03 15.69
N VAL A 112 -18.53 0.56 16.58
CA VAL A 112 -17.06 0.40 16.57
C VAL A 112 -16.66 -0.84 17.37
N ASN A 113 -16.81 -2.01 16.75
CA ASN A 113 -16.40 -3.28 17.32
C ASN A 113 -15.85 -4.26 16.25
N PHE A 114 -15.22 -5.34 16.71
CA PHE A 114 -14.58 -6.33 15.83
C PHE A 114 -15.57 -7.03 14.89
N GLN A 115 -16.78 -7.33 15.36
CA GLN A 115 -17.81 -8.00 14.57
C GLN A 115 -18.27 -7.13 13.39
N GLU A 116 -18.51 -5.84 13.64
CA GLU A 116 -18.87 -4.87 12.60
C GLU A 116 -17.72 -4.68 11.60
N PHE A 117 -16.46 -4.68 12.06
CA PHE A 117 -15.31 -4.69 11.16
C PHE A 117 -15.31 -5.94 10.26
N ALA A 118 -15.52 -7.14 10.81
CA ALA A 118 -15.62 -8.37 10.04
C ALA A 118 -16.77 -8.34 9.00
N PHE A 119 -17.93 -7.77 9.36
CA PHE A 119 -19.03 -7.54 8.41
C PHE A 119 -18.66 -6.55 7.31
N SER A 120 -17.88 -5.51 7.61
CA SER A 120 -17.42 -4.55 6.61
C SER A 120 -16.52 -5.18 5.54
N LEU A 121 -15.70 -6.17 5.89
CA LEU A 121 -14.86 -6.89 4.93
C LEU A 121 -15.69 -7.75 3.97
N ARG A 122 -16.86 -8.21 4.41
CA ARG A 122 -17.80 -9.02 3.63
C ARG A 122 -18.89 -8.20 2.93
N GLY A 123 -18.90 -6.87 3.10
CA GLY A 123 -19.93 -6.00 2.51
C GLY A 123 -21.35 -6.25 3.04
N GLN A 124 -21.50 -6.79 4.25
CA GLN A 124 -22.79 -7.27 4.77
C GLN A 124 -23.61 -6.15 5.39
N GLY A 125 -24.93 -6.18 5.20
CA GLY A 125 -25.87 -5.31 5.90
C GLY A 125 -25.57 -3.81 5.78
N GLY A 126 -25.04 -3.37 4.64
CA GLY A 126 -24.69 -1.97 4.37
C GLY A 126 -23.37 -1.47 4.98
N ARG A 127 -22.59 -2.35 5.63
CA ARG A 127 -21.22 -2.06 6.09
C ARG A 127 -20.25 -2.23 4.92
N GLY A 128 -19.12 -1.52 4.98
CA GLY A 128 -18.10 -1.67 3.95
C GLY A 128 -17.01 -0.60 4.02
N ILE A 129 -16.00 -0.79 3.18
CA ILE A 129 -14.97 0.22 2.95
C ILE A 129 -15.55 1.33 2.06
N VAL A 130 -15.45 2.57 2.53
CA VAL A 130 -15.94 3.76 1.81
C VAL A 130 -14.86 4.33 0.90
N ALA A 131 -13.61 4.33 1.37
CA ALA A 131 -12.45 4.78 0.62
C ALA A 131 -11.19 4.17 1.23
N ASN A 132 -10.21 3.88 0.38
CA ASN A 132 -8.86 3.53 0.77
C ASN A 132 -7.98 4.77 0.63
N TYR A 133 -7.06 4.98 1.56
CA TYR A 133 -6.08 6.07 1.53
C TYR A 133 -4.70 5.45 1.58
N GLY A 134 -3.82 5.85 0.68
CA GLY A 134 -2.46 5.35 0.68
C GLY A 134 -1.55 6.12 -0.24
N MET A 135 -0.27 5.73 -0.25
CA MET A 135 0.72 6.45 -1.04
C MET A 135 0.55 6.15 -2.53
N ASP A 136 1.08 7.03 -3.38
CA ASP A 136 1.24 6.72 -4.79
C ASP A 136 2.36 5.67 -4.97
N PRO A 137 2.05 4.47 -5.52
CA PRO A 137 3.03 3.40 -5.68
C PRO A 137 4.26 3.79 -6.50
N ARG A 138 4.13 4.80 -7.38
CA ARG A 138 5.25 5.33 -8.18
C ARG A 138 6.35 5.92 -7.32
N LEU A 139 6.04 6.39 -6.11
CA LEU A 139 7.04 6.86 -5.15
C LEU A 139 7.85 5.71 -4.54
N GLY A 140 7.39 4.46 -4.65
CA GLY A 140 8.03 3.28 -4.06
C GLY A 140 9.42 2.96 -4.64
N LYS A 141 10.32 2.46 -3.79
CA LYS A 141 11.71 2.07 -4.13
C LYS A 141 11.86 1.07 -5.28
N TYR A 142 10.83 0.27 -5.49
CA TYR A 142 10.85 -0.89 -6.37
C TYR A 142 9.65 -0.86 -7.32
N TYR A 143 9.19 0.32 -7.72
CA TYR A 143 8.01 0.41 -8.58
C TYR A 143 8.29 -0.18 -9.97
N ARG A 144 9.33 0.28 -10.67
CA ARG A 144 9.77 -0.25 -11.98
C ARG A 144 11.01 -1.13 -11.90
N THR A 145 11.11 -2.03 -12.87
CA THR A 145 12.27 -2.85 -13.14
C THR A 145 13.36 -2.01 -13.78
N VAL A 146 14.51 -1.98 -13.14
CA VAL A 146 15.65 -1.18 -13.59
C VAL A 146 16.95 -1.95 -13.37
N CYS A 147 17.96 -1.58 -14.14
CA CYS A 147 19.33 -1.96 -13.83
C CYS A 147 19.83 -1.19 -12.61
N GLN A 148 20.36 -1.88 -11.61
CA GLN A 148 20.93 -1.24 -10.41
C GLN A 148 22.24 -0.50 -10.71
N SER A 149 22.93 -0.84 -11.81
CA SER A 149 24.20 -0.21 -12.20
C SER A 149 24.00 1.14 -12.88
N CYS A 150 23.06 1.25 -13.83
CA CYS A 150 22.85 2.48 -14.62
C CYS A 150 21.48 3.13 -14.43
N PHE A 151 20.59 2.53 -13.62
CA PHE A 151 19.22 3.00 -13.35
C PHE A 151 18.31 3.17 -14.57
N ARG A 152 18.70 2.61 -15.72
CA ARG A 152 17.84 2.57 -16.91
C ARG A 152 16.79 1.45 -16.76
N PRO A 153 15.58 1.64 -17.33
CA PRO A 153 14.57 0.60 -17.39
C PRO A 153 15.11 -0.69 -18.01
N ALA A 154 14.64 -1.83 -17.51
CA ALA A 154 14.96 -3.14 -18.04
C ALA A 154 13.69 -4.01 -18.10
N PRO A 155 13.63 -5.01 -18.99
CA PRO A 155 12.56 -6.00 -18.95
C PRO A 155 12.54 -6.75 -17.62
N PHE A 156 11.34 -7.14 -17.17
CA PHE A 156 11.19 -7.99 -15.99
C PHE A 156 11.92 -9.32 -16.20
N GLU A 157 12.63 -9.81 -15.18
CA GLU A 157 13.43 -11.05 -15.24
C GLU A 157 14.55 -11.07 -16.29
N ALA A 158 14.92 -9.90 -16.83
CA ALA A 158 16.09 -9.78 -17.69
C ALA A 158 17.36 -10.26 -16.95
N GLN A 159 18.16 -11.08 -17.62
CA GLN A 159 19.43 -11.56 -17.07
C GLN A 159 20.52 -10.48 -17.12
N HIS A 160 20.46 -9.59 -18.11
CA HIS A 160 21.43 -8.51 -18.30
C HIS A 160 20.72 -7.21 -18.73
N CYS A 161 21.30 -6.08 -18.35
CA CYS A 161 20.81 -4.77 -18.76
C CYS A 161 21.00 -4.56 -20.27
N PRO A 162 19.98 -4.11 -21.02
CA PRO A 162 20.11 -3.87 -22.46
C PRO A 162 21.01 -2.67 -22.81
N VAL A 163 21.39 -1.85 -21.82
CA VAL A 163 22.19 -0.63 -22.02
C VAL A 163 23.64 -0.82 -21.59
N CYS A 164 23.88 -1.38 -20.39
CA CYS A 164 25.23 -1.50 -19.82
C CYS A 164 25.69 -2.95 -19.62
N HIS A 165 24.89 -3.93 -20.07
CA HIS A 165 25.16 -5.37 -19.95
C HIS A 165 25.38 -5.89 -18.53
N SER A 166 25.17 -5.08 -17.50
CA SER A 166 25.30 -5.52 -16.11
C SER A 166 24.22 -6.56 -15.76
N PRO A 167 24.58 -7.62 -15.02
CA PRO A 167 23.61 -8.63 -14.56
C PRO A 167 22.75 -8.15 -13.37
N ARG A 168 22.99 -6.94 -12.84
CA ARG A 168 22.30 -6.43 -11.66
C ARG A 168 20.94 -5.84 -12.02
N ILE A 169 19.96 -6.71 -12.28
CA ILE A 169 18.56 -6.33 -12.52
C ILE A 169 17.76 -6.44 -11.24
N VAL A 170 17.00 -5.39 -10.94
CA VAL A 170 16.07 -5.36 -9.80
C VAL A 170 14.66 -5.26 -10.36
N ASN A 171 13.89 -6.34 -10.20
CA ASN A 171 12.50 -6.43 -10.64
C ASN A 171 11.58 -5.46 -9.89
N GLY A 172 10.68 -4.82 -10.63
CA GLY A 172 9.70 -3.88 -10.13
C GLY A 172 8.35 -4.52 -9.81
N VAL A 173 7.63 -3.93 -8.86
CA VAL A 173 6.29 -4.35 -8.43
C VAL A 173 5.26 -4.14 -9.54
N TYR A 174 5.32 -2.99 -10.23
CA TYR A 174 4.41 -2.73 -11.34
C TYR A 174 4.55 -3.80 -12.43
N ASP A 175 5.78 -4.11 -12.81
CA ASP A 175 6.06 -5.07 -13.88
C ASP A 175 5.69 -6.50 -13.44
N ARG A 176 5.89 -6.85 -12.15
CA ARG A 176 5.38 -8.09 -11.57
C ARG A 176 3.86 -8.20 -11.70
N ILE A 177 3.12 -7.14 -11.39
CA ILE A 177 1.67 -7.11 -11.55
C ILE A 177 1.26 -7.23 -13.02
N GLN A 178 2.02 -6.66 -13.95
CA GLN A 178 1.77 -6.85 -15.38
C GLN A 178 1.97 -8.31 -15.81
N GLN A 179 2.91 -9.06 -15.24
CA GLN A 179 3.04 -10.50 -15.50
C GLN A 179 1.85 -11.31 -14.95
N LEU A 180 1.27 -10.88 -13.83
CA LEU A 180 0.12 -11.53 -13.20
C LEU A 180 -1.22 -11.11 -13.82
N LYS A 181 -1.16 -10.16 -14.77
CA LYS A 181 -2.34 -9.56 -15.37
C LYS A 181 -3.17 -10.64 -16.06
N SER A 182 -4.43 -10.71 -15.67
CA SER A 182 -5.41 -11.61 -16.29
C SER A 182 -6.05 -10.96 -17.52
N GLU A 183 -6.76 -11.77 -18.32
CA GLU A 183 -7.59 -11.25 -19.40
C GLU A 183 -8.57 -10.18 -18.90
N ARG A 184 -8.91 -9.24 -19.80
CA ARG A 184 -9.74 -8.10 -19.45
C ARG A 184 -11.17 -8.57 -19.17
N THR A 185 -11.51 -8.68 -17.89
CA THR A 185 -12.87 -8.90 -17.42
C THR A 185 -13.49 -7.61 -16.92
N GLU A 186 -14.80 -7.63 -16.71
CA GLU A 186 -15.48 -6.60 -15.94
C GLU A 186 -14.83 -6.49 -14.55
N ARG A 187 -14.49 -5.26 -14.15
CA ARG A 187 -13.88 -4.99 -12.85
C ARG A 187 -14.98 -4.77 -11.83
N PRO A 188 -14.86 -5.31 -10.60
CA PRO A 188 -15.83 -5.03 -9.56
C PRO A 188 -15.84 -3.53 -9.24
N LYS A 189 -17.00 -3.02 -8.81
CA LYS A 189 -17.09 -1.66 -8.29
C LYS A 189 -16.25 -1.57 -7.01
N ARG A 190 -15.21 -0.72 -7.02
CA ARG A 190 -14.32 -0.52 -5.88
C ARG A 190 -14.60 0.80 -5.16
N PRO A 191 -14.31 0.89 -3.85
CA PRO A 191 -14.09 2.17 -3.19
C PRO A 191 -12.95 2.94 -3.87
N PRO A 192 -13.00 4.28 -3.89
CA PRO A 192 -11.89 5.07 -4.40
C PRO A 192 -10.61 4.85 -3.58
N TYR A 193 -9.48 4.83 -4.27
CA TYR A 193 -8.16 4.93 -3.66
C TYR A 193 -7.70 6.39 -3.71
N ILE A 194 -7.62 7.05 -2.57
CA ILE A 194 -7.25 8.44 -2.44
C ILE A 194 -5.75 8.49 -2.14
N TYR A 195 -4.98 8.98 -3.11
CA TYR A 195 -3.55 9.16 -2.93
C TYR A 195 -3.28 10.22 -1.86
N GLN A 196 -2.40 9.87 -0.93
CA GLN A 196 -1.89 10.80 0.06
C GLN A 196 -0.37 10.81 0.04
N VAL A 197 0.17 12.00 0.28
CA VAL A 197 1.60 12.21 0.43
C VAL A 197 1.79 12.81 1.81
N PRO A 198 2.50 12.11 2.73
CA PRO A 198 2.76 12.63 4.06
C PRO A 198 3.46 13.99 3.98
N LEU A 199 3.21 14.88 4.94
CA LEU A 199 3.76 16.24 4.91
C LEU A 199 5.30 16.26 4.85
N GLU A 200 5.95 15.24 5.41
CA GLU A 200 7.42 15.12 5.38
C GLU A 200 8.01 14.96 3.97
N TYR A 201 7.20 14.59 2.98
CA TYR A 201 7.64 14.43 1.58
C TYR A 201 7.52 15.73 0.77
N ILE A 202 6.93 16.80 1.32
CA ILE A 202 6.77 18.06 0.61
C ILE A 202 8.11 18.81 0.56
N PRO A 203 8.68 19.05 -0.63
CA PRO A 203 9.92 19.81 -0.76
C PRO A 203 9.79 21.21 -0.13
N GLY A 204 10.75 21.60 0.69
CA GLY A 204 10.77 22.89 1.37
C GLY A 204 9.90 22.97 2.64
N LEU A 205 9.12 21.94 3.00
CA LEU A 205 8.39 21.91 4.26
C LEU A 205 9.27 21.42 5.41
N GLY A 206 9.96 22.35 6.06
CA GLY A 206 10.80 22.06 7.24
C GLY A 206 10.00 21.72 8.51
N LYS A 207 10.69 21.11 9.48
CA LYS A 207 10.10 20.67 10.77
C LYS A 207 9.30 21.77 11.49
N LYS A 208 9.86 22.97 11.63
CA LYS A 208 9.20 24.12 12.31
C LYS A 208 7.90 24.53 11.62
N THR A 209 7.91 24.56 10.29
CA THR A 209 6.73 24.93 9.50
C THR A 209 5.65 23.86 9.59
N ARG A 210 6.03 22.58 9.61
CA ARG A 210 5.11 21.47 9.87
C ARG A 210 4.48 21.57 11.26
N GLU A 211 5.25 21.89 12.29
CA GLU A 211 4.71 22.10 13.65
C GLU A 211 3.68 23.24 13.69
N ARG A 212 3.94 24.35 12.97
CA ARG A 212 2.98 25.46 12.83
C ARG A 212 1.68 25.03 12.13
N LEU A 213 1.77 24.19 11.09
CA LEU A 213 0.59 23.62 10.44
C LEU A 213 -0.21 22.75 11.43
N LEU A 214 0.45 21.86 12.16
CA LEU A 214 -0.21 21.00 13.15
C LEU A 214 -0.85 21.82 14.28
N LEU A 215 -0.20 22.88 14.76
CA LEU A 215 -0.76 23.82 15.74
C LEU A 215 -2.05 24.49 15.23
N LYS A 216 -2.09 24.89 13.96
CA LYS A 216 -3.27 25.57 13.37
C LYS A 216 -4.41 24.61 13.03
N PHE A 217 -4.09 23.43 12.50
CA PHE A 217 -5.08 22.50 11.93
C PHE A 217 -5.35 21.26 12.79
N GLY A 218 -4.63 21.10 13.90
CA GLY A 218 -4.76 20.00 14.86
C GLY A 218 -4.07 18.70 14.42
N THR A 219 -4.36 18.22 13.20
CA THR A 219 -3.82 16.94 12.71
C THR A 219 -3.23 17.07 11.31
N GLU A 220 -2.31 16.18 10.97
CA GLU A 220 -1.79 16.07 9.60
C GLU A 220 -2.90 15.80 8.59
N MET A 221 -3.87 14.94 8.96
CA MET A 221 -5.03 14.60 8.12
C MET A 221 -5.86 15.84 7.75
N ASN A 222 -6.06 16.75 8.70
CA ASN A 222 -6.75 18.01 8.42
C ASN A 222 -5.98 18.89 7.44
N VAL A 223 -4.65 18.95 7.54
CA VAL A 223 -3.82 19.70 6.60
C VAL A 223 -3.92 19.12 5.19
N ILE A 224 -3.74 17.80 5.05
CA ILE A 224 -3.65 17.16 3.73
C ILE A 224 -5.02 16.99 3.06
N HIS A 225 -6.12 16.87 3.80
CA HIS A 225 -7.44 16.58 3.24
C HIS A 225 -8.47 17.72 3.35
N HIS A 226 -8.34 18.64 4.32
CA HIS A 226 -9.44 19.57 4.64
C HIS A 226 -9.07 21.04 4.58
N ALA A 227 -7.84 21.43 4.93
CA ALA A 227 -7.41 22.83 4.96
C ALA A 227 -7.58 23.49 3.57
N SER A 228 -8.23 24.65 3.53
CA SER A 228 -8.38 25.41 2.28
C SER A 228 -7.05 26.04 1.85
N TYR A 229 -6.96 26.44 0.59
CA TYR A 229 -5.77 27.11 0.07
C TYR A 229 -5.47 28.41 0.84
N GLU A 230 -6.49 29.21 1.10
CA GLU A 230 -6.41 30.47 1.84
C GLU A 230 -5.97 30.25 3.29
N GLN A 231 -6.48 29.19 3.93
CA GLN A 231 -6.07 28.83 5.29
C GLN A 231 -4.60 28.42 5.34
N LEU A 232 -4.11 27.69 4.33
CA LEU A 232 -2.71 27.27 4.20
C LEU A 232 -1.78 28.47 3.99
N LEU A 233 -2.15 29.42 3.13
CA LEU A 233 -1.38 30.66 2.90
C LEU A 233 -1.13 31.46 4.17
N GLY A 234 -2.05 31.39 5.14
CA GLY A 234 -1.84 32.01 6.46
C GLY A 234 -0.75 31.35 7.33
N VAL A 235 -0.08 30.28 6.87
CA VAL A 235 0.99 29.58 7.62
C VAL A 235 2.23 29.37 6.76
N VAL A 236 2.05 28.97 5.51
CA VAL A 236 3.11 28.56 4.59
C VAL A 236 3.16 29.44 3.36
N SER A 237 4.26 29.36 2.62
CA SER A 237 4.38 30.05 1.34
C SER A 237 3.37 29.54 0.32
N GLU A 238 3.07 30.38 -0.67
CA GLU A 238 2.24 30.04 -1.84
C GLU A 238 2.68 28.73 -2.49
N LYS A 239 3.99 28.55 -2.70
CA LYS A 239 4.56 27.33 -3.26
C LYS A 239 4.16 26.07 -2.48
N ILE A 240 4.24 26.09 -1.15
CA ILE A 240 3.90 24.93 -0.31
C ILE A 240 2.39 24.72 -0.29
N ALA A 241 1.59 25.79 -0.17
CA ALA A 241 0.13 25.70 -0.20
C ALA A 241 -0.36 25.07 -1.52
N ALA A 242 0.17 25.54 -2.65
CA ALA A 242 -0.14 25.01 -3.98
C ALA A 242 0.27 23.53 -4.09
N SER A 243 1.42 23.14 -3.56
CA SER A 243 1.86 21.74 -3.54
C SER A 243 0.89 20.83 -2.76
N ILE A 244 0.44 21.24 -1.57
CA ILE A 244 -0.55 20.49 -0.78
C ILE A 244 -1.86 20.31 -1.56
N ILE A 245 -2.36 21.37 -2.21
CA ILE A 245 -3.59 21.31 -3.00
C ILE A 245 -3.41 20.44 -4.25
N ALA A 246 -2.26 20.54 -4.94
CA ALA A 246 -1.96 19.70 -6.09
C ALA A 246 -1.92 18.22 -5.71
N MET A 247 -1.28 17.88 -4.58
CA MET A 247 -1.22 16.49 -4.07
C MET A 247 -2.61 15.96 -3.74
N ARG A 248 -3.43 16.74 -3.02
CA ARG A 248 -4.80 16.38 -2.67
C ARG A 248 -5.65 16.06 -3.90
N ASN A 249 -5.40 16.77 -5.01
CA ASN A 249 -6.12 16.62 -6.26
C ASN A 249 -5.45 15.62 -7.24
N GLY A 250 -4.38 14.93 -6.83
CA GLY A 250 -3.65 14.00 -7.69
C GLY A 250 -2.98 14.65 -8.91
N LYS A 251 -2.72 15.97 -8.87
CA LYS A 251 -2.14 16.75 -9.98
C LYS A 251 -0.63 16.83 -9.96
N VAL A 252 0.02 16.11 -9.05
CA VAL A 252 1.47 16.15 -8.90
C VAL A 252 2.15 15.21 -9.88
N ALA A 253 3.14 15.73 -10.60
CA ALA A 253 3.99 14.93 -11.46
C ALA A 253 4.94 14.08 -10.60
N ILE A 254 5.10 12.80 -10.96
CA ILE A 254 5.92 11.85 -10.22
C ILE A 254 6.93 11.21 -11.17
N ASP A 255 8.20 11.39 -10.84
CA ASP A 255 9.31 10.60 -11.38
C ASP A 255 9.39 9.30 -10.58
N ALA A 256 9.13 8.18 -11.27
CA ALA A 256 8.86 6.92 -10.60
C ALA A 256 10.14 6.26 -10.07
N GLY A 257 10.03 5.60 -8.91
CA GLY A 257 11.13 4.88 -8.29
C GLY A 257 11.43 3.52 -8.95
N GLY A 258 12.55 2.93 -8.54
CA GLY A 258 13.03 1.66 -9.05
C GLY A 258 14.42 1.32 -8.53
N GLY A 259 14.74 0.02 -8.48
CA GLY A 259 16.10 -0.43 -8.16
C GLY A 259 16.61 -0.03 -6.78
N GLY A 260 15.71 0.20 -5.82
CA GLY A 260 16.05 0.65 -4.47
C GLY A 260 16.01 2.17 -4.27
N LYS A 261 15.82 2.97 -5.33
CA LYS A 261 15.65 4.43 -5.24
C LYS A 261 14.17 4.78 -5.18
N TYR A 262 13.80 5.62 -4.21
CA TYR A 262 12.45 6.19 -4.14
C TYR A 262 12.18 7.04 -5.37
N GLY A 263 10.93 7.04 -5.81
CA GLY A 263 10.43 8.06 -6.71
C GLY A 263 10.32 9.40 -6.00
N ARG A 264 10.06 10.46 -6.75
CA ARG A 264 9.98 11.82 -6.22
C ARG A 264 8.88 12.60 -6.92
N VAL A 265 8.30 13.49 -6.15
CA VAL A 265 7.48 14.58 -6.68
C VAL A 265 8.39 15.51 -7.48
N ILE A 266 7.99 15.84 -8.70
CA ILE A 266 8.68 16.81 -9.55
C ILE A 266 7.77 18.01 -9.83
N GLU A 267 8.40 19.16 -10.04
CA GLU A 267 7.75 20.42 -10.45
C GLU A 267 7.51 20.45 -11.96
#